data_AF-A0A941VHX2-F1
#
_entry.id   AF-A0A941VHX2-F1
#
_cell.length_a   1.000
_cell.length_b   1.000
_cell.length_c   1.000
_cell.angle_alpha   90.00
_cell.angle_beta   90.00
_cell.angle_gamma   90.00
#
_symmetry.space_group_name_H-M   'P 1'
#
loop_
_entity.id
_entity.type
_entity.pdbx_description
1 polymer ?
#
loop_
_entity_poly.entity_id
_entity_poly.type
_entity_poly.pdbx_seq_one_letter_code
_entity_poly.pdbx_strand_id
1 'polypeptide(L)'
;MKTRFTDFHPVRRDRLVQENRHDTYRVKHKLPEPTVCPQCGAVFHDGRWQWLAKPAQAHEEMCPACHRIHDEFPAGYVTVSGPYFKDHREELLHLARNEETRAKPLKRIMKIEDQDDGIQITTTDIHLARGIGEALHHAYQGELEYHYNEQENLLRVVWAR
;
A
#
# COMPACT_ATOMS: atom_id res chain seq x y z
N MET A 1 13.53 -4.48 -25.81
CA MET A 1 13.09 -3.98 -24.49
C MET A 1 12.37 -5.13 -23.80
N LYS A 2 13.04 -5.86 -22.89
CA LYS A 2 12.41 -7.01 -22.22
C LYS A 2 11.35 -6.46 -21.27
N THR A 3 10.10 -6.86 -21.48
CA THR A 3 8.95 -6.50 -20.63
C THR A 3 9.28 -6.96 -19.22
N ARG A 4 9.64 -6.03 -18.33
CA ARG A 4 10.08 -6.35 -16.95
C ARG A 4 8.95 -6.96 -16.11
N PHE A 5 7.69 -6.85 -16.58
CA PHE A 5 6.50 -7.25 -15.86
C PHE A 5 5.47 -7.89 -16.82
N THR A 6 5.48 -9.22 -16.93
CA THR A 6 4.45 -9.99 -17.65
C THR A 6 3.10 -9.82 -16.95
N ASP A 7 2.00 -9.62 -17.68
CA ASP A 7 0.64 -9.38 -17.16
C ASP A 7 0.41 -8.03 -16.44
N PHE A 8 1.35 -7.10 -16.56
CA PHE A 8 1.17 -5.72 -16.11
C PHE A 8 0.97 -4.78 -17.29
N HIS A 9 0.01 -3.85 -17.15
CA HIS A 9 -0.19 -2.78 -18.12
C HIS A 9 0.35 -1.45 -17.57
N PRO A 10 1.11 -0.68 -18.36
CA PRO A 10 1.48 0.67 -17.98
C PRO A 10 0.20 1.52 -17.86
N VAL A 11 0.05 2.19 -16.72
CA VAL A 11 -1.10 3.05 -16.44
C VAL A 11 -0.65 4.50 -16.42
N ARG A 12 -1.38 5.37 -17.12
CA ARG A 12 -1.11 6.80 -17.05
C ARG A 12 -1.35 7.32 -15.62
N ARG A 13 -0.51 8.25 -15.20
CA ARG A 13 -0.56 8.87 -13.85
C ARG A 13 -1.93 9.46 -13.51
N ASP A 14 -2.59 10.09 -14.47
CA ASP A 14 -3.89 10.77 -14.33
C ASP A 14 -5.09 9.80 -14.27
N ARG A 15 -4.91 8.52 -14.64
CA ARG A 15 -6.00 7.54 -14.57
C ARG A 15 -6.21 7.10 -13.13
N LEU A 16 -7.43 7.26 -12.62
CA LEU A 16 -7.86 6.65 -11.36
C LEU A 16 -7.80 5.12 -11.51
N VAL A 17 -6.98 4.44 -10.70
CA VAL A 17 -7.05 2.98 -10.60
C VAL A 17 -8.38 2.65 -9.92
N GLN A 18 -9.27 1.99 -10.67
CA GLN A 18 -10.48 1.44 -10.07
C GLN A 18 -10.09 0.16 -9.33
N GLU A 19 -10.37 0.11 -8.02
CA GLU A 19 -10.30 -1.15 -7.26
C GLU A 19 -11.20 -2.17 -7.94
N ASN A 20 -10.60 -3.22 -8.49
CA ASN A 20 -11.36 -4.25 -9.17
C ASN A 20 -12.09 -5.12 -8.14
N ARG A 21 -13.20 -5.76 -8.54
CA ARG A 21 -14.05 -6.58 -7.64
C ARG A 21 -13.36 -7.82 -7.05
N HIS A 22 -12.15 -8.16 -7.52
CA HIS A 22 -11.46 -9.43 -7.26
C HIS A 22 -10.34 -9.33 -6.21
N ASP A 23 -10.49 -8.52 -5.15
CA ASP A 23 -9.56 -8.58 -4.02
C ASP A 23 -9.95 -9.74 -3.08
N THR A 24 -9.08 -10.76 -2.97
CA THR A 24 -9.26 -11.90 -2.06
C THR A 24 -9.47 -11.49 -0.60
N TYR A 25 -8.87 -10.36 -0.18
CA TYR A 25 -8.90 -9.86 1.20
C TYR A 25 -10.02 -8.84 1.46
N ARG A 26 -10.85 -8.51 0.45
CA ARG A 26 -12.04 -7.70 0.70
C ARG A 26 -13.03 -8.46 1.58
N VAL A 27 -13.56 -7.77 2.59
CA VAL A 27 -14.60 -8.34 3.46
C VAL A 27 -15.83 -8.66 2.61
N LYS A 28 -16.16 -9.96 2.50
CA LYS A 28 -17.24 -10.46 1.64
C LYS A 28 -18.63 -10.39 2.28
N HIS A 29 -18.70 -10.08 3.57
CA HIS A 29 -19.93 -10.01 4.35
C HIS A 29 -19.94 -8.76 5.23
N LYS A 30 -21.13 -8.37 5.72
CA LYS A 30 -21.24 -7.24 6.64
C LYS A 30 -20.80 -7.68 8.03
N LEU A 31 -19.79 -7.02 8.60
CA LEU A 31 -19.33 -7.28 9.95
C LEU A 31 -20.36 -6.79 10.98
N PRO A 32 -20.54 -7.51 12.11
CA PRO A 32 -21.27 -6.96 13.24
C PRO A 32 -20.54 -5.74 13.79
N GLU A 33 -21.28 -4.75 14.29
CA GLU A 33 -20.68 -3.53 14.83
C GLU A 33 -20.94 -3.41 16.33
N PRO A 34 -19.92 -3.04 17.14
CA PRO A 34 -18.53 -2.81 16.75
C PRO A 34 -17.72 -4.12 16.61
N THR A 35 -16.80 -4.16 15.65
CA THR A 35 -15.78 -5.24 15.55
C THR A 35 -14.39 -4.64 15.73
N VAL A 36 -13.47 -5.34 16.39
CA VAL A 36 -12.08 -4.92 16.57
C VAL A 36 -11.13 -5.97 16.01
N CYS A 37 -10.03 -5.52 15.41
CA CYS A 37 -8.98 -6.41 14.95
C CYS A 37 -8.11 -6.84 16.14
N PRO A 38 -8.03 -8.15 16.45
CA PRO A 38 -7.25 -8.61 17.60
C PRO A 38 -5.74 -8.39 17.44
N GLN A 39 -5.23 -8.27 16.20
CA GLN A 39 -3.81 -8.08 15.93
C GLN A 39 -3.36 -6.61 16.03
N CYS A 40 -4.16 -5.67 15.53
CA CYS A 40 -3.74 -4.26 15.45
C CYS A 40 -4.63 -3.27 16.21
N GLY A 41 -5.78 -3.71 16.73
CA GLY A 41 -6.71 -2.86 17.45
C GLY A 41 -7.55 -1.93 16.59
N ALA A 42 -7.44 -1.97 15.25
CA ALA A 42 -8.35 -1.20 14.38
C ALA A 42 -9.81 -1.60 14.66
N VAL A 43 -10.72 -0.63 14.66
CA VAL A 43 -12.13 -0.83 14.99
C VAL A 43 -12.98 -0.62 13.73
N PHE A 44 -13.79 -1.60 13.38
CA PHE A 44 -14.83 -1.48 12.37
C PHE A 44 -16.08 -0.87 13.00
N HIS A 45 -16.44 0.33 12.53
CA HIS A 45 -17.61 1.09 12.95
C HIS A 45 -18.07 2.01 11.81
N ASP A 46 -19.38 2.14 11.64
CA ASP A 46 -20.02 2.91 10.59
C ASP A 46 -19.54 2.46 9.20
N GLY A 47 -19.53 1.14 8.98
CA GLY A 47 -19.16 0.53 7.70
C GLY A 47 -17.67 0.62 7.32
N ARG A 48 -16.77 1.07 8.21
CA ARG A 48 -15.35 1.27 7.90
C ARG A 48 -14.42 0.98 9.07
N TRP A 49 -13.19 0.58 8.76
CA TRP A 49 -12.11 0.41 9.74
C TRP A 49 -11.47 1.75 10.11
N GLN A 50 -11.34 2.02 11.41
CA GLN A 50 -10.86 3.28 11.97
C GLN A 50 -9.92 3.03 13.17
N TRP A 51 -9.05 4.00 13.46
CA TRP A 51 -8.30 4.03 14.71
C TRP A 51 -9.18 4.67 15.79
N LEU A 52 -9.78 3.84 16.65
CA LEU A 52 -10.66 4.26 17.74
C LEU A 52 -10.27 3.52 19.03
N ALA A 53 -10.73 4.01 20.18
CA ALA A 53 -10.60 3.27 21.43
C ALA A 53 -11.35 1.93 21.33
N LYS A 54 -10.74 0.85 21.85
CA LYS A 54 -11.35 -0.49 21.86
C LYS A 54 -12.68 -0.46 22.63
N PRO A 55 -13.83 -0.77 22.00
CA PRO A 55 -15.11 -0.85 22.71
C PRO A 55 -15.13 -2.02 23.70
N ALA A 56 -15.81 -1.85 24.84
CA ALA A 56 -15.81 -2.84 25.92
C ALA A 56 -16.44 -4.19 25.52
N GLN A 57 -17.35 -4.20 24.55
CA GLN A 57 -18.04 -5.40 24.03
C GLN A 57 -17.99 -5.38 22.50
N ALA A 58 -16.80 -5.53 21.93
CA ALA A 58 -16.62 -5.65 20.48
C ALA A 58 -16.46 -7.11 20.06
N HIS A 59 -17.00 -7.45 18.90
CA HIS A 59 -16.64 -8.69 18.20
C HIS A 59 -15.18 -8.63 17.77
N GLU A 60 -14.54 -9.78 17.58
CA GLU A 60 -13.15 -9.82 17.10
C GLU A 60 -13.08 -10.44 15.71
N GLU A 61 -12.47 -9.72 14.77
CA GLU A 61 -12.17 -10.23 13.43
C GLU A 61 -10.90 -9.57 12.90
N MET A 62 -10.03 -10.36 12.26
CA MET A 62 -8.80 -9.85 11.69
C MET A 62 -9.09 -8.92 10.50
N CYS A 63 -8.52 -7.71 10.52
CA CYS A 63 -8.74 -6.76 9.43
C CYS A 63 -8.00 -7.19 8.15
N PRO A 64 -8.47 -6.76 6.96
CA PRO A 64 -7.84 -7.09 5.68
C PRO A 64 -6.33 -6.82 5.59
N ALA A 65 -5.87 -5.71 6.17
CA ALA A 65 -4.45 -5.37 6.18
C ALA A 65 -3.62 -6.34 7.03
N CYS A 66 -4.15 -6.77 8.17
CA CYS A 66 -3.51 -7.77 9.01
C CYS A 66 -3.44 -9.14 8.33
N HIS A 67 -4.50 -9.54 7.62
CA HIS A 67 -4.47 -10.75 6.80
C HIS A 67 -3.37 -10.70 5.72
N ARG A 68 -3.27 -9.60 4.96
CA ARG A 68 -2.21 -9.43 3.94
C ARG A 68 -0.80 -9.46 4.54
N ILE A 69 -0.61 -8.84 5.70
CA ILE A 69 0.66 -8.85 6.44
C ILE A 69 1.02 -10.26 6.88
N HIS A 70 0.06 -10.99 7.45
CA HIS A 70 0.27 -12.37 7.91
C HIS A 70 0.64 -13.31 6.77
N ASP A 71 -0.04 -13.19 5.62
CA ASP A 71 0.16 -14.07 4.48
C ASP A 71 1.32 -13.62 3.55
N GLU A 72 2.02 -12.54 3.92
CA GLU A 72 3.05 -11.89 3.08
C GLU A 72 2.56 -11.64 1.64
N PHE A 73 1.31 -11.16 1.49
CA PHE A 73 0.66 -10.95 0.19
C PHE A 73 0.33 -9.46 -0.07
N PRO A 74 1.31 -8.68 -0.59
CA PRO A 74 1.14 -7.25 -0.85
C PRO A 74 0.04 -6.95 -1.87
N ALA A 75 -0.58 -5.78 -1.74
CA ALA A 75 -1.39 -5.19 -2.80
C ALA A 75 -0.55 -4.25 -3.68
N GLY A 76 0.49 -3.65 -3.11
CA GLY A 76 1.31 -2.68 -3.82
C GLY A 76 2.80 -2.82 -3.57
N TYR A 77 3.59 -2.56 -4.59
CA TYR A 77 5.05 -2.45 -4.51
C TYR A 77 5.47 -1.03 -4.95
N VAL A 78 6.43 -0.45 -4.25
CA VAL A 78 7.08 0.81 -4.62
C VAL A 78 8.57 0.56 -4.67
N THR A 79 9.15 0.65 -5.86
CA THR A 79 10.61 0.64 -6.06
C THR A 79 11.10 2.07 -6.13
N VAL A 80 12.07 2.41 -5.29
CA VAL A 80 12.72 3.72 -5.24
C VAL A 80 14.20 3.47 -5.52
N SER A 81 14.73 3.99 -6.63
CA SER A 81 16.12 3.74 -7.01
C SER A 81 16.77 4.93 -7.72
N GLY A 82 18.04 4.78 -8.06
CA GLY A 82 18.84 5.77 -8.80
C GLY A 82 19.88 6.49 -7.95
N PRO A 83 20.77 7.28 -8.57
CA PRO A 83 21.85 7.97 -7.87
C PRO A 83 21.36 8.87 -6.73
N TYR A 84 20.21 9.54 -6.89
CA TYR A 84 19.66 10.43 -5.87
C TYR A 84 19.28 9.67 -4.60
N PHE A 85 18.80 8.44 -4.72
CA PHE A 85 18.45 7.62 -3.56
C PHE A 85 19.65 7.37 -2.63
N LYS A 86 20.85 7.21 -3.18
CA LYS A 86 22.06 6.88 -2.40
C LYS A 86 22.39 7.95 -1.35
N ASP A 87 22.18 9.21 -1.71
CA ASP A 87 22.49 10.36 -0.85
C ASP A 87 21.28 10.79 0.02
N HIS A 88 20.05 10.39 -0.37
CA HIS A 88 18.80 10.87 0.25
C HIS A 88 17.92 9.76 0.85
N ARG A 89 18.46 8.56 1.10
CA ARG A 89 17.72 7.38 1.57
C ARG A 89 16.76 7.68 2.73
N GLU A 90 17.26 8.30 3.80
CA GLU A 90 16.44 8.54 5.01
C GLU A 90 15.29 9.52 4.76
N GLU A 91 15.49 10.53 3.92
CA GLU A 91 14.45 11.50 3.56
C GLU A 91 13.32 10.84 2.76
N LEU A 92 13.68 9.96 1.82
CA LEU A 92 12.74 9.22 0.98
C LEU A 92 11.95 8.18 1.81
N LEU A 93 12.62 7.49 2.74
CA LEU A 93 11.96 6.58 3.69
C LEU A 93 11.02 7.31 4.64
N HIS A 94 11.44 8.46 5.15
CA HIS A 94 10.62 9.26 6.05
C HIS A 94 9.37 9.78 5.33
N LEU A 95 9.49 10.21 4.07
CA LEU A 95 8.34 10.58 3.24
C LEU A 95 7.35 9.42 3.10
N ALA A 96 7.83 8.20 2.79
CA ALA A 96 6.96 7.04 2.67
C ALA A 96 6.21 6.71 3.99
N ARG A 97 6.90 6.75 5.13
CA ARG A 97 6.28 6.54 6.46
C ARG A 97 5.30 7.65 6.83
N ASN A 98 5.55 8.87 6.38
CA ASN A 98 4.62 9.99 6.60
C ASN A 98 3.33 9.82 5.78
N GLU A 99 3.40 9.27 4.56
CA GLU A 99 2.20 8.88 3.80
C GLU A 99 1.40 7.79 4.53
N GLU A 100 2.06 6.76 5.07
CA GLU A 100 1.39 5.73 5.89
C GLU A 100 0.70 6.32 7.13
N THR A 101 1.38 7.19 7.88
CA THR A 101 0.87 7.78 9.12
C THR A 101 -0.44 8.55 8.91
N ARG A 102 -0.60 9.19 7.75
CA ARG A 102 -1.82 9.93 7.37
C ARG A 102 -2.92 9.03 6.80
N ALA A 103 -2.62 7.76 6.53
CA ALA A 103 -3.53 6.86 5.87
C ALA A 103 -4.57 6.24 6.81
N LYS A 104 -5.56 5.58 6.21
CA LYS A 104 -6.59 4.82 6.96
C LYS A 104 -5.99 3.51 7.49
N PRO A 105 -6.58 2.88 8.53
CA PRO A 105 -5.99 1.71 9.17
C PRO A 105 -5.69 0.52 8.26
N LEU A 106 -6.36 0.41 7.10
CA LEU A 106 -6.11 -0.68 6.16
C LEU A 106 -4.95 -0.42 5.19
N LYS A 107 -4.38 0.79 5.20
CA LYS A 107 -3.33 1.24 4.31
C LYS A 107 -2.02 1.29 5.08
N ARG A 108 -1.21 0.24 4.96
CA ARG A 108 0.04 0.08 5.72
C ARG A 108 1.19 -0.31 4.82
N ILE A 109 2.39 0.11 5.22
CA ILE A 109 3.64 -0.45 4.74
C ILE A 109 3.80 -1.81 5.42
N MET A 110 4.00 -2.86 4.62
CA MET A 110 4.21 -4.21 5.11
C MET A 110 5.69 -4.46 5.40
N LYS A 111 6.55 -4.09 4.46
CA LYS A 111 7.99 -4.32 4.52
C LYS A 111 8.73 -3.25 3.74
N ILE A 112 9.97 -2.99 4.14
CA ILE A 112 10.94 -2.18 3.40
C ILE A 112 12.20 -3.02 3.31
N GLU A 113 12.66 -3.29 2.10
CA GLU A 113 13.84 -4.11 1.81
C GLU A 113 14.83 -3.31 0.98
N ASP A 114 16.11 -3.33 1.38
CA ASP A 114 17.18 -2.79 0.56
C ASP A 114 17.38 -3.67 -0.69
N GLN A 115 17.69 -3.03 -1.81
CA GLN A 115 18.00 -3.62 -3.10
C GLN A 115 19.35 -3.06 -3.58
N ASP A 116 19.96 -3.65 -4.61
CA ASP A 116 21.30 -3.26 -5.08
C ASP A 116 21.44 -1.76 -5.42
N ASP A 117 20.39 -1.14 -5.93
CA ASP A 117 20.37 0.26 -6.38
C ASP A 117 19.28 1.12 -5.73
N GLY A 118 18.67 0.65 -4.64
CA GLY A 118 17.47 1.27 -4.10
C GLY A 118 16.84 0.55 -2.92
N ILE A 119 15.54 0.77 -2.75
CA ILE A 119 14.68 0.03 -1.82
C ILE A 119 13.42 -0.46 -2.54
N GLN A 120 12.83 -1.52 -2.00
CA GLN A 120 11.48 -1.93 -2.30
C GLN A 120 10.60 -1.79 -1.05
N ILE A 121 9.49 -1.08 -1.20
CA ILE A 121 8.45 -0.94 -0.17
C ILE A 121 7.24 -1.77 -0.61
N THR A 122 6.75 -2.65 0.25
CA THR A 122 5.50 -3.38 0.02
C THR A 122 4.38 -2.79 0.87
N THR A 123 3.15 -2.82 0.36
CA THR A 123 1.99 -2.18 1.01
C THR A 123 0.75 -3.06 0.94
N THR A 124 -0.13 -2.91 1.93
CA THR A 124 -1.41 -3.63 2.01
C THR A 124 -2.50 -3.07 1.09
N ASP A 125 -2.25 -1.92 0.44
CA ASP A 125 -3.24 -1.16 -0.33
C ASP A 125 -2.59 -0.48 -1.54
N ILE A 126 -3.20 -0.62 -2.71
CA ILE A 126 -2.71 -0.03 -3.97
C ILE A 126 -2.64 1.50 -3.93
N HIS A 127 -3.53 2.15 -3.18
CA HIS A 127 -3.58 3.60 -3.11
C HIS A 127 -2.49 4.17 -2.21
N LEU A 128 -2.05 3.43 -1.19
CA LEU A 128 -0.85 3.80 -0.43
C LEU A 128 0.39 3.73 -1.31
N ALA A 129 0.58 2.64 -2.07
CA ALA A 129 1.70 2.54 -3.01
C ALA A 129 1.71 3.71 -4.02
N ARG A 130 0.54 4.01 -4.60
CA ARG A 130 0.39 5.17 -5.49
C ARG A 130 0.74 6.48 -4.78
N GLY A 131 0.18 6.71 -3.58
CA GLY A 131 0.38 7.93 -2.80
C GLY A 131 1.85 8.17 -2.47
N ILE A 132 2.59 7.12 -2.10
CA ILE A 132 4.04 7.19 -1.89
C ILE A 132 4.75 7.64 -3.18
N GLY A 133 4.46 7.01 -4.32
CA GLY A 133 5.07 7.40 -5.60
C GLY A 133 4.74 8.84 -6.02
N GLU A 134 3.49 9.27 -5.85
CA GLU A 134 3.06 10.64 -6.14
C GLU A 134 3.77 11.65 -5.23
N ALA A 135 3.89 11.35 -3.94
CA ALA A 135 4.57 12.20 -2.98
C ALA A 135 6.08 12.31 -3.27
N LEU A 136 6.74 11.21 -3.64
CA LEU A 136 8.15 11.20 -4.06
C LEU A 136 8.38 12.10 -5.27
N HIS A 137 7.58 11.90 -6.33
CA HIS A 137 7.72 12.70 -7.54
C HIS A 137 7.33 14.16 -7.32
N HIS A 138 6.34 14.44 -6.48
CA HIS A 138 5.98 15.82 -6.15
C HIS A 138 7.10 16.54 -5.39
N ALA A 139 7.69 15.90 -4.38
CA ALA A 139 8.73 16.49 -3.55
C ALA A 139 10.10 16.56 -4.26
N TYR A 140 10.44 15.55 -5.05
CA TYR A 140 11.80 15.36 -5.56
C TYR A 140 11.88 15.22 -7.08
N GLN A 141 10.78 15.38 -7.83
CA GLN A 141 10.76 15.16 -9.29
C GLN A 141 11.24 13.75 -9.64
N GLY A 142 11.82 13.53 -10.82
CA GLY A 142 12.28 12.20 -11.28
C GLY A 142 11.23 11.45 -12.10
N GLU A 143 11.61 10.29 -12.63
CA GLU A 143 10.72 9.47 -13.45
C GLU A 143 9.80 8.63 -12.55
N LEU A 144 8.51 8.58 -12.88
CA LEU A 144 7.49 7.85 -12.13
C LEU A 144 6.61 7.03 -13.07
N GLU A 145 6.64 5.71 -12.88
CA GLU A 145 5.89 4.75 -13.67
C GLU A 145 4.92 3.94 -12.79
N TYR A 146 3.77 3.60 -13.38
CA TYR A 146 2.77 2.72 -12.76
C TYR A 146 2.50 1.53 -13.66
N HIS A 147 2.52 0.35 -13.05
CA HIS A 147 2.20 -0.91 -13.68
C HIS A 147 1.10 -1.59 -12.86
N TYR A 148 -0.08 -1.76 -13.45
CA TYR A 148 -1.21 -2.38 -12.77
C TYR A 148 -1.49 -3.76 -13.34
N ASN A 149 -1.71 -4.74 -12.45
CA ASN A 149 -2.25 -6.04 -12.77
C ASN A 149 -3.69 -6.13 -12.24
N GLU A 150 -4.66 -6.12 -13.17
CA GLU A 150 -6.08 -6.15 -12.84
C GLU A 150 -6.53 -7.49 -12.24
N GLN A 151 -5.87 -8.60 -12.60
CA GLN A 151 -6.24 -9.94 -12.15
C GLN A 151 -5.88 -10.16 -10.68
N GLU A 152 -4.76 -9.58 -10.26
CA GLU A 152 -4.24 -9.71 -8.89
C GLU A 152 -4.61 -8.54 -7.97
N ASN A 153 -5.31 -7.53 -8.49
CA ASN A 153 -5.54 -6.24 -7.82
C ASN A 153 -4.21 -5.66 -7.26
N LEU A 154 -3.17 -5.67 -8.10
CA LEU A 154 -1.80 -5.39 -7.69
C LEU A 154 -1.22 -4.18 -8.43
N LEU A 155 -0.62 -3.25 -7.70
CA LEU A 155 0.05 -2.08 -8.28
C LEU A 155 1.55 -2.12 -8.04
N ARG A 156 2.35 -1.97 -9.10
CA ARG A 156 3.78 -1.69 -9.01
C ARG A 156 4.03 -0.23 -9.40
N VAL A 157 4.74 0.46 -8.54
CA VAL A 157 5.16 1.85 -8.70
C VAL A 157 6.67 1.87 -8.79
N VAL A 158 7.21 2.52 -9.80
CA VAL A 158 8.66 2.66 -9.97
C VAL A 158 8.96 4.14 -10.00
N TRP A 159 9.79 4.60 -9.07
CA TRP A 159 10.31 5.95 -9.04
C TRP A 159 11.84 5.90 -9.11
N ALA A 160 12.42 6.70 -10.00
CA ALA A 160 13.87 6.76 -10.15
C ALA A 160 14.38 8.19 -10.37
N ARG A 161 15.50 8.51 -9.72
CA ARG A 161 16.22 9.78 -9.88
C ARG A 161 17.72 9.65 -9.65
#